data_AF-A0AAW4KV15-F1
#
_entry.id   AF-A0AAW4KV15-F1
#
_cell.length_a   1.000
_cell.length_b   1.000
_cell.length_c   1.000
_cell.angle_alpha   90.00
_cell.angle_beta   90.00
_cell.angle_gamma   90.00
#
_symmetry.space_group_name_H-M   'P 1'
#
loop_
_entity.id
_entity.type
_entity.pdbx_description
1 polymer ?
#
loop_
_entity_poly.entity_id
_entity_poly.type
_entity_poly.pdbx_seq_one_letter_code
_entity_poly.pdbx_strand_id
1 'polypeptide(L)'
;FEATINKPGCDLPTAIENIDIGGPTMVRSAAKNHKDVAIVVNASDYASVLENLKAGGLTYAQRFDLMLKAFEHTAAYDGMIANYMGTV
;
A
#
# COMPACT_ATOMS: atom_id res chain seq x y z
N PHE A 1 -2.65 0.64 10.33
CA PHE A 1 -1.88 -0.01 11.41
C PHE A 1 -1.11 1.00 12.25
N GLU A 2 -0.18 1.78 11.70
CA GLU A 2 0.57 2.83 12.43
C GLU A 2 -0.33 3.75 13.29
N ALA A 3 -1.35 4.35 12.67
CA ALA A 3 -2.28 5.22 13.38
C ALA A 3 -3.09 4.50 14.48
N THR A 4 -3.21 3.16 14.44
CA THR A 4 -3.86 2.37 15.48
C THR A 4 -2.92 2.16 16.66
N ILE A 5 -1.71 1.66 16.41
CA ILE A 5 -0.72 1.36 17.48
C ILE A 5 -0.21 2.61 18.19
N ASN A 6 -0.27 3.78 17.54
CA ASN A 6 0.10 5.06 18.15
C ASN A 6 -1.02 5.67 19.03
N LYS A 7 -2.21 5.06 19.11
CA LYS A 7 -3.27 5.53 20.02
C LYS A 7 -2.89 5.22 21.47
N PRO A 8 -3.01 6.20 22.39
CA PRO A 8 -2.80 5.94 23.82
C PRO A 8 -3.68 4.79 24.30
N GLY A 9 -3.06 3.82 24.98
CA GLY A 9 -3.78 2.66 25.53
C GLY A 9 -4.21 1.61 24.50
N CYS A 10 -3.64 1.59 23.28
CA CYS A 10 -3.85 0.47 22.36
C CYS A 10 -3.38 -0.83 23.00
N ASP A 11 -4.26 -1.82 23.12
CA ASP A 11 -3.92 -3.16 23.58
C ASP A 11 -3.58 -4.09 22.40
N LEU A 12 -3.02 -5.26 22.72
CA LEU A 12 -2.65 -6.27 21.74
C LEU A 12 -3.85 -6.76 20.90
N PRO A 13 -5.03 -7.09 21.48
CA PRO A 13 -6.20 -7.47 20.70
C PRO A 13 -6.64 -6.40 19.69
N THR A 14 -6.65 -5.12 20.10
CA THR A 14 -7.00 -4.01 19.20
C THR A 14 -5.99 -3.89 18.05
N ALA A 15 -4.69 -4.05 18.34
CA ALA A 15 -3.67 -4.02 17.31
C ALA A 15 -3.85 -5.17 16.30
N ILE A 16 -4.11 -6.40 16.77
CA ILE A 16 -4.35 -7.58 15.92
C ILE A 16 -5.57 -7.38 15.02
N GLU A 17 -6.68 -6.89 15.57
CA GLU A 17 -7.93 -6.67 14.82
C GLU A 17 -7.77 -5.63 13.69
N ASN A 18 -6.78 -4.73 13.81
CA ASN A 18 -6.50 -3.70 12.82
C ASN A 18 -5.43 -4.11 11.78
N ILE A 19 -5.03 -5.38 11.76
CA ILE A 19 -4.22 -5.94 10.67
C ILE A 19 -5.14 -6.19 9.48
N ASP A 20 -4.89 -5.48 8.40
CA ASP A 20 -5.61 -5.59 7.14
C ASP A 20 -5.03 -6.74 6.32
N ILE A 21 -5.89 -7.67 5.95
CA ILE A 21 -5.56 -8.79 5.06
C ILE A 21 -5.95 -8.48 3.61
N GLY A 22 -7.10 -7.82 3.42
CA GLY A 22 -7.70 -7.58 2.12
C GLY A 22 -6.94 -6.51 1.33
N GLY A 23 -6.61 -5.39 1.98
CA GLY A 23 -5.87 -4.28 1.39
C GLY A 23 -4.54 -4.73 0.78
N PRO A 24 -3.60 -5.30 1.56
CA PRO A 24 -2.34 -5.82 1.03
C PRO A 24 -2.53 -6.88 -0.06
N THR A 25 -3.56 -7.73 0.02
CA THR A 25 -3.86 -8.72 -1.03
C THR A 25 -4.24 -8.05 -2.35
N MET A 26 -5.15 -7.07 -2.32
CA MET A 26 -5.55 -6.31 -3.52
C MET A 26 -4.37 -5.51 -4.09
N VAL A 27 -3.61 -4.82 -3.23
CA VAL A 27 -2.44 -4.02 -3.65
C VAL A 27 -1.40 -4.89 -4.33
N ARG A 28 -1.03 -6.04 -3.73
CA ARG A 28 -0.02 -6.95 -4.29
C ARG A 28 -0.50 -7.62 -5.58
N SER A 29 -1.77 -8.01 -5.66
CA SER A 29 -2.32 -8.61 -6.88
C SER A 29 -2.33 -7.63 -8.06
N ALA A 30 -2.74 -6.39 -7.83
CA ALA A 30 -2.71 -5.32 -8.83
C ALA A 30 -1.28 -4.98 -9.26
N ALA A 31 -0.36 -4.82 -8.31
CA ALA A 31 1.05 -4.55 -8.57
C ALA A 31 1.69 -5.68 -9.40
N LYS A 32 1.48 -6.95 -9.04
CA LYS A 32 1.96 -8.10 -9.83
C LYS A 32 1.51 -8.00 -11.29
N ASN A 33 0.27 -7.58 -11.52
CA ASN A 33 -0.32 -7.46 -12.85
C ASN A 33 -0.12 -6.07 -13.51
N HIS A 34 0.95 -5.33 -13.16
CA HIS A 34 1.25 -3.99 -13.68
C HIS A 34 1.33 -3.89 -15.21
N LYS A 35 1.47 -5.01 -15.92
CA LYS A 35 1.38 -5.03 -17.38
C LYS A 35 0.05 -4.45 -17.86
N ASP A 36 -1.04 -4.74 -17.14
CA ASP A 36 -2.41 -4.38 -17.54
C ASP A 36 -3.15 -3.53 -16.50
N VAL A 37 -2.65 -3.45 -15.25
CA VAL A 37 -3.29 -2.72 -14.14
C VAL A 37 -2.40 -1.61 -13.60
N ALA A 38 -2.95 -0.42 -13.37
CA ALA A 38 -2.27 0.64 -12.61
C ALA A 38 -2.78 0.64 -11.16
N ILE A 39 -1.88 0.56 -10.18
CA ILE A 39 -2.19 0.60 -8.75
C ILE A 39 -1.68 1.91 -8.16
N VAL A 40 -2.47 2.58 -7.30
CA VAL A 40 -2.02 3.81 -6.64
C VAL A 40 -2.19 3.64 -5.15
N VAL A 41 -1.09 3.79 -4.40
CA VAL A 41 -1.05 3.66 -2.93
C VAL A 41 -0.73 4.97 -2.22
N ASN A 42 -0.28 6.00 -2.96
CA ASN A 42 0.00 7.33 -2.44
C ASN A 42 -0.89 8.38 -3.13
N ALA A 43 -1.58 9.20 -2.33
CA ALA A 43 -2.45 10.25 -2.87
C ALA A 43 -1.68 11.31 -3.68
N SER A 44 -0.39 11.50 -3.41
CA SER A 44 0.49 12.40 -4.18
C SER A 44 0.63 12.01 -5.65
N ASP A 45 0.42 10.73 -6.00
CA ASP A 45 0.51 10.26 -7.38
C ASP A 45 -0.77 10.57 -8.20
N TYR A 46 -1.87 10.98 -7.57
CA TYR A 46 -3.15 11.19 -8.25
C TYR A 46 -3.09 12.20 -9.39
N ALA A 47 -2.40 13.34 -9.19
CA ALA A 47 -2.32 14.38 -10.23
C ALA A 47 -1.64 13.83 -11.50
N SER A 48 -0.48 13.19 -11.35
CA SER A 48 0.27 12.58 -12.46
C SER A 48 -0.53 11.46 -13.15
N VAL A 49 -1.19 10.59 -12.37
CA VAL A 49 -2.03 9.52 -12.92
C VAL A 49 -3.18 10.08 -13.75
N LEU A 50 -3.88 11.12 -13.25
CA LEU A 50 -4.97 11.78 -13.96
C LEU A 50 -4.51 12.44 -15.26
N GLU A 51 -3.33 13.07 -15.27
CA GLU A 51 -2.73 13.64 -16.49
C GLU A 51 -2.45 12.56 -17.53
N ASN A 52 -1.84 11.45 -17.12
CA ASN A 52 -1.55 10.33 -18.03
C ASN A 52 -2.83 9.68 -18.57
N LEU A 53 -3.87 9.52 -17.75
CA LEU A 53 -5.16 9.01 -18.21
C LEU A 53 -5.79 9.91 -19.29
N LYS A 54 -5.70 11.25 -19.12
CA LYS A 54 -6.15 12.20 -20.16
C LYS A 54 -5.31 12.14 -21.44
N ALA A 55 -4.03 11.76 -21.33
CA ALA A 55 -3.11 11.62 -22.44
C ALA A 55 -3.17 10.26 -23.17
N GLY A 56 -4.17 9.42 -22.88
CA GLY A 56 -4.36 8.11 -23.53
C GLY A 56 -3.99 6.91 -22.66
N GLY A 57 -3.76 7.12 -21.35
CA GLY A 57 -3.45 6.08 -20.39
C GLY A 57 -1.99 6.08 -19.96
N LEU A 58 -1.70 5.26 -18.94
CA LEU A 58 -0.33 5.12 -18.45
C LEU A 58 0.50 4.28 -19.40
N THR A 59 1.78 4.62 -19.52
CA THR A 59 2.78 3.78 -20.17
C THR A 59 3.15 2.58 -19.29
N TYR A 60 3.82 1.58 -19.87
CA TYR A 60 4.36 0.45 -19.11
C TYR A 60 5.32 0.92 -18.00
N ALA A 61 6.22 1.86 -18.31
CA ALA A 61 7.18 2.39 -17.35
C ALA A 61 6.50 3.08 -16.15
N GLN A 62 5.42 3.83 -16.39
CA GLN A 62 4.65 4.46 -15.32
C GLN A 62 3.91 3.45 -14.45
N ARG A 63 3.32 2.39 -15.04
CA ARG A 63 2.74 1.30 -14.24
C ARG A 63 3.79 0.52 -13.45
N PHE A 64 4.99 0.37 -14.00
CA PHE A 64 6.11 -0.24 -13.30
C PHE A 64 6.57 0.60 -12.10
N ASP A 65 6.67 1.93 -12.23
CA ASP A 65 6.95 2.82 -11.09
C ASP A 65 5.90 2.68 -9.97
N LEU A 66 4.62 2.68 -10.35
CA LEU A 66 3.50 2.47 -9.43
C LEU A 66 3.53 1.09 -8.75
N MET A 67 3.95 0.04 -9.47
CA MET A 67 4.15 -1.30 -8.92
C MET A 67 5.23 -1.31 -7.83
N LEU A 68 6.36 -0.63 -8.04
CA LEU A 68 7.43 -0.54 -7.04
C LEU A 68 6.91 0.10 -5.76
N LYS A 69 6.26 1.27 -5.88
CA LYS A 69 5.64 1.98 -4.76
C LYS A 69 4.64 1.12 -4.00
N ALA A 70 3.83 0.32 -4.71
CA ALA A 70 2.88 -0.60 -4.10
C ALA A 70 3.55 -1.71 -3.28
N PHE A 71 4.64 -2.31 -3.79
CA PHE A 71 5.39 -3.32 -3.03
C PHE A 71 6.11 -2.71 -1.82
N GLU A 72 6.72 -1.53 -1.98
CA GLU A 72 7.32 -0.76 -0.88
C GLU A 72 6.30 -0.45 0.21
N HIS A 73 5.09 -0.01 -0.17
CA HIS A 73 4.00 0.27 0.77
C HIS A 73 3.61 -0.98 1.57
N THR A 74 3.46 -2.14 0.92
CA THR A 74 3.13 -3.38 1.64
C THR A 74 4.29 -3.91 2.49
N ALA A 75 5.53 -3.73 2.04
CA ALA A 75 6.71 -4.11 2.83
C ALA A 75 6.84 -3.24 4.09
N ALA A 76 6.60 -1.93 3.98
CA ALA A 76 6.55 -1.03 5.13
C ALA A 76 5.41 -1.42 6.08
N TYR A 77 4.23 -1.76 5.55
CA TYR A 77 3.09 -2.22 6.34
C TYR A 77 3.40 -3.47 7.17
N ASP A 78 3.92 -4.53 6.53
CA ASP A 78 4.29 -5.78 7.22
C ASP A 78 5.45 -5.56 8.19
N GLY A 79 6.41 -4.70 7.83
CA GLY A 79 7.50 -4.30 8.71
C GLY A 79 7.02 -3.62 9.99
N MET A 80 6.02 -2.75 9.91
CA MET A 80 5.40 -2.13 11.09
C MET A 80 4.70 -3.15 11.98
N ILE A 81 4.00 -4.13 11.39
CA ILE A 81 3.36 -5.22 12.15
C ILE A 81 4.43 -6.02 12.88
N ALA A 82 5.46 -6.49 12.19
CA ALA A 82 6.55 -7.28 12.77
C ALA A 82 7.26 -6.53 13.89
N ASN A 83 7.58 -5.24 13.68
CA ASN A 83 8.21 -4.40 14.68
C ASN A 83 7.33 -4.25 15.93
N TYR A 84 6.03 -3.96 15.78
CA TYR A 84 5.13 -3.84 16.92
C TYR A 84 4.99 -5.16 17.68
N MET A 85 4.72 -6.26 16.97
CA MET A 85 4.54 -7.58 17.60
C MET A 85 5.81 -8.07 18.29
N GLY A 86 7.00 -7.69 17.82
CA GLY A 86 8.27 -8.01 18.48
C GLY A 86 8.53 -7.25 19.78
N THR A 87 7.73 -6.21 20.10
CA THR A 87 7.85 -5.44 21.36
C THR A 87 6.90 -5.89 22.46
N VAL A 88 5.95 -6.76 22.12
CA VAL A 88 4.94 -7.34 23.03
C VAL A 88 5.50 -8.59 23.69
#